data_AF-A0A2X4XEB4-F1
#
_entry.id   AF-A0A2X4XEB4-F1
#
_cell.length_a   1.000
_cell.length_b   1.000
_cell.length_c   1.000
_cell.angle_alpha   90.00
_cell.angle_beta   90.00
_cell.angle_gamma   90.00
#
_symmetry.space_group_name_H-M   'P 1'
#
loop_
_entity.id
_entity.type
_entity.pdbx_description
1 polymer ?
#
loop_
_entity_poly.entity_id
_entity_poly.type
_entity_poly.pdbx_seq_one_letter_code
_entity_poly.pdbx_strand_id
1 'polypeptide(L)'
;MNKPQLIRLIHVAKTQLGMDDETYRAKLDALTGKTSCSQMSLDQLNAVYQSFKDAGFKRQFKKKGGARVTPNAKGQSKAPEIPKIRAIWCVMAEQGFVKSASETSLNGFVKRMTASLNNGAGVAEVGWLNSRLACQVLETLKGWHLREMKKALKARRIHLPRDRSGRTLESYDPVSSLYVRIIQHDNYLARHHASGSHMLDTYCPFCGYRSEVPAPTDCSEKWDSLAMCPACAKQVFRVITSNRIFYGKGGVRL
;
A
#
# COMPACT_ATOMS: atom_id res chain seq x y z
N MET A 1 28.82 -8.06 -27.48
CA MET A 1 29.37 -7.62 -26.17
C MET A 1 30.82 -7.22 -26.40
N ASN A 2 31.34 -6.19 -25.73
CA ASN A 2 32.76 -5.83 -25.84
C ASN A 2 33.63 -6.63 -24.86
N LYS A 3 34.96 -6.66 -25.11
CA LYS A 3 35.93 -7.44 -24.32
C LYS A 3 35.83 -7.17 -22.80
N PRO A 4 35.78 -5.90 -22.31
CA PRO A 4 35.65 -5.61 -20.88
C PRO A 4 34.33 -6.10 -20.25
N GLN A 5 33.22 -6.06 -21.00
CA GLN A 5 31.92 -6.54 -20.50
C GLN A 5 31.92 -8.06 -20.30
N LEU A 6 32.53 -8.81 -21.22
CA LEU A 6 32.62 -10.27 -21.11
C LEU A 6 33.47 -10.69 -19.91
N ILE A 7 34.64 -10.06 -19.72
CA ILE A 7 35.51 -10.33 -18.57
C ILE A 7 34.76 -10.11 -17.26
N ARG A 8 34.02 -8.99 -17.13
CA ARG A 8 33.19 -8.72 -15.94
C ARG A 8 32.14 -9.81 -15.71
N LEU A 9 31.45 -10.25 -16.76
CA LEU A 9 30.42 -11.27 -16.65
C LEU A 9 31.00 -12.64 -16.27
N ILE A 10 32.16 -13.00 -16.80
CA ILE A 10 32.86 -14.24 -16.46
C ILE A 10 33.28 -14.23 -14.98
N HIS A 11 33.78 -13.10 -14.46
CA HIS A 11 34.08 -12.99 -13.03
C HIS A 11 32.83 -13.08 -12.15
N VAL A 12 31.72 -12.45 -12.55
CA VAL A 12 30.44 -12.59 -11.83
C VAL A 12 29.96 -14.04 -11.85
N ALA A 13 30.08 -14.71 -12.98
CA ALA A 13 29.69 -16.11 -13.14
C ALA A 13 30.56 -17.04 -12.27
N LYS A 14 31.87 -16.81 -12.19
CA LYS A 14 32.76 -17.51 -11.26
C LYS A 14 32.23 -17.44 -9.82
N THR A 15 31.91 -16.23 -9.35
CA THR A 15 31.37 -16.04 -7.99
C THR A 15 30.01 -16.71 -7.80
N GLN A 16 29.11 -16.62 -8.78
CA GLN A 16 27.77 -17.21 -8.68
C GLN A 16 27.76 -18.74 -8.72
N LEU A 17 28.70 -19.34 -9.44
CA LEU A 17 28.88 -20.78 -9.50
C LEU A 17 29.74 -21.33 -8.35
N GLY A 18 30.17 -20.47 -7.42
CA GLY A 18 30.95 -20.88 -6.25
C GLY A 18 32.32 -21.47 -6.57
N MET A 19 32.91 -21.09 -7.71
CA MET A 19 34.21 -21.63 -8.13
C MET A 19 35.34 -20.93 -7.38
N ASP A 20 36.23 -21.73 -6.80
CA ASP A 20 37.51 -21.24 -6.27
C ASP A 20 38.47 -20.83 -7.40
N ASP A 21 39.54 -20.16 -7.01
CA ASP A 21 40.54 -19.59 -7.91
C ASP A 21 41.28 -20.64 -8.76
N GLU A 22 41.51 -21.83 -8.21
CA GLU A 22 42.28 -22.88 -8.87
C GLU A 22 41.42 -23.63 -9.88
N THR A 23 40.21 -24.03 -9.47
CA THR A 23 39.19 -24.60 -10.36
C THR A 23 38.85 -23.66 -11.53
N TYR A 24 38.78 -22.36 -11.24
CA TYR A 24 38.54 -21.34 -12.27
C TYR A 24 39.68 -21.28 -13.30
N ARG A 25 40.95 -21.24 -12.85
CA ARG A 25 42.10 -21.18 -13.76
C ARG A 25 42.23 -22.45 -14.58
N ALA A 26 42.02 -23.62 -13.99
CA ALA A 26 42.03 -24.90 -14.69
C ALA A 26 40.95 -24.96 -15.79
N LYS A 27 39.74 -24.45 -15.51
CA LYS A 27 38.66 -24.40 -16.49
C LYS A 27 38.93 -23.43 -17.64
N LEU A 28 39.56 -22.29 -17.37
CA LEU A 28 40.00 -21.36 -18.42
C LEU A 28 41.09 -21.97 -19.29
N ASP A 29 42.05 -22.65 -18.68
CA ASP A 29 43.15 -23.30 -19.37
C ASP A 29 42.66 -24.45 -20.27
N ALA A 30 41.79 -25.32 -19.75
CA ALA A 30 41.19 -26.40 -20.53
C ALA A 30 40.40 -25.91 -21.77
N LEU A 31 39.77 -24.73 -21.69
CA LEU A 31 38.96 -24.19 -22.78
C LEU A 31 39.74 -23.32 -23.77
N THR A 32 40.85 -22.69 -23.34
CA THR A 32 41.50 -21.64 -24.12
C THR A 32 43.03 -21.69 -24.13
N GLY A 33 43.64 -22.60 -23.36
CA GLY A 33 45.08 -22.69 -23.11
C GLY A 33 45.66 -21.49 -22.35
N LYS A 34 44.81 -20.73 -21.66
CA LYS A 34 45.19 -19.51 -20.94
C LYS A 34 44.53 -19.48 -19.57
N THR A 35 45.30 -19.09 -18.57
CA THR A 35 44.84 -19.01 -17.18
C THR A 35 44.24 -17.65 -16.81
N SER A 36 44.26 -16.65 -17.72
CA SER A 36 43.74 -15.31 -17.49
C SER A 36 42.87 -14.77 -18.62
N CYS A 37 41.71 -14.21 -18.27
CA CYS A 37 40.80 -13.55 -19.21
C CYS A 37 41.38 -12.28 -19.88
N SER A 38 42.40 -11.66 -19.29
CA SER A 38 43.07 -10.50 -19.91
C SER A 38 43.85 -10.89 -21.17
N GLN A 39 44.36 -12.13 -21.21
CA GLN A 39 45.16 -12.68 -22.29
C GLN A 39 44.30 -13.29 -23.41
N MET A 40 42.99 -13.42 -23.22
CA MET A 40 42.08 -14.06 -24.18
C MET A 40 41.64 -13.13 -25.31
N SER A 41 41.38 -13.69 -26.49
CA SER A 41 40.70 -12.98 -27.58
C SER A 41 39.19 -12.85 -27.28
N LEU A 42 38.48 -12.05 -28.08
CA LEU A 42 37.03 -11.87 -27.91
C LEU A 42 36.28 -13.20 -28.10
N ASP A 43 36.70 -14.02 -29.07
CA ASP A 43 36.08 -15.32 -29.36
C ASP A 43 36.33 -16.33 -28.25
N GLN A 44 37.55 -16.35 -27.71
CA GLN A 44 37.90 -17.16 -26.53
C GLN A 44 37.05 -16.77 -25.31
N LEU A 45 36.83 -15.47 -25.06
CA LEU A 45 35.96 -15.00 -23.99
C LEU A 45 34.49 -15.37 -24.19
N ASN A 46 34.00 -15.36 -25.44
CA ASN A 46 32.65 -15.81 -25.74
C ASN A 46 32.48 -17.31 -25.49
N ALA A 47 33.47 -18.14 -25.87
CA ALA A 47 33.46 -19.57 -25.61
C ALA A 47 33.42 -19.88 -24.10
N VAL A 48 34.26 -19.21 -23.31
CA VAL A 48 34.25 -19.31 -21.84
C VAL A 48 32.90 -18.87 -21.26
N TYR A 49 32.35 -17.76 -21.75
CA TYR A 49 31.06 -17.25 -21.30
C TYR A 49 29.91 -18.23 -21.59
N GLN A 50 29.91 -18.91 -22.74
CA GLN A 50 28.91 -19.94 -23.05
C GLN A 50 29.07 -21.16 -22.16
N SER A 51 30.29 -21.66 -21.96
CA SER A 51 30.54 -22.79 -21.03
C SER A 51 30.01 -22.50 -19.61
N PHE A 52 30.07 -21.24 -19.16
CA PHE A 52 29.53 -20.85 -17.87
C PHE A 52 28.00 -20.80 -17.86
N LYS A 53 27.38 -20.39 -18.97
CA LYS A 53 25.92 -20.47 -19.14
C LYS A 53 25.42 -21.91 -19.15
N ASP A 54 26.14 -22.81 -19.84
CA ASP A 54 25.83 -24.23 -19.89
C ASP A 54 25.98 -24.88 -18.50
N ALA A 55 26.96 -24.41 -17.72
CA ALA A 55 27.14 -24.78 -16.30
C ALA A 55 26.11 -24.15 -15.34
N GLY A 56 25.08 -23.45 -15.86
CA GLY A 56 23.98 -22.93 -15.06
C GLY A 56 24.03 -21.43 -14.73
N PHE A 57 25.00 -20.67 -15.26
CA PHE A 57 25.03 -19.22 -15.07
C PHE A 57 23.84 -18.56 -15.78
N LYS A 58 22.91 -18.00 -14.99
CA LYS A 58 21.80 -17.21 -15.49
C LYS A 58 22.11 -15.73 -15.32
N ARG A 59 22.22 -15.00 -16.45
CA ARG A 59 22.42 -13.54 -16.43
C ARG A 59 21.26 -12.84 -15.74
N GLN A 60 21.45 -12.48 -14.47
CA GLN A 60 20.55 -11.64 -13.72
C GLN A 60 20.66 -10.21 -14.26
N PHE A 61 19.72 -9.79 -15.11
CA PHE A 61 19.50 -8.37 -15.27
C PHE A 61 18.89 -7.90 -13.95
N LYS A 62 19.65 -7.13 -13.15
CA LYS A 62 19.00 -6.25 -12.18
C LYS A 62 18.00 -5.45 -13.00
N LYS A 63 16.70 -5.72 -12.84
CA LYS A 63 15.66 -4.80 -13.28
C LYS A 63 16.13 -3.47 -12.72
N LYS A 64 16.35 -2.47 -13.58
CA LYS A 64 16.55 -1.10 -13.11
C LYS A 64 15.28 -0.80 -12.32
N GLY A 65 15.33 -1.00 -11.00
CA GLY A 65 14.36 -0.41 -10.10
C GLY A 65 14.36 1.04 -10.47
N GLY A 66 13.20 1.53 -10.90
CA GLY A 66 13.03 2.88 -11.43
C GLY A 66 13.84 3.86 -10.58
N ALA A 67 14.58 4.74 -11.25
CA ALA A 67 15.50 5.69 -10.62
C ALA A 67 14.84 6.26 -9.35
N ARG A 68 15.25 5.71 -8.22
CA ARG A 68 14.76 6.08 -6.90
C ARG A 68 15.28 7.49 -6.72
N VAL A 69 14.37 8.47 -6.66
CA VAL A 69 14.75 9.85 -6.35
C VAL A 69 15.64 9.80 -5.12
N THR A 70 16.89 10.21 -5.29
CA THR A 70 17.83 10.37 -4.19
C THR A 70 17.21 11.38 -3.23
N PRO A 71 17.08 11.02 -1.93
CA PRO A 71 16.75 12.01 -0.92
C PRO A 71 17.68 13.22 -1.06
N ASN A 72 17.29 14.40 -0.57
CA ASN A 72 18.26 15.49 -0.43
C ASN A 72 19.44 15.01 0.45
N ALA A 73 20.54 15.76 0.53
CA ALA A 73 21.72 15.38 1.31
C ALA A 73 21.44 15.04 2.80
N LYS A 74 20.23 15.34 3.30
CA LYS A 74 19.73 15.05 4.66
C LYS A 74 18.67 13.95 4.73
N GLY A 75 18.37 13.23 3.65
CA GLY A 75 17.37 12.16 3.67
C GLY A 75 15.91 12.62 3.51
N GLN A 76 15.65 13.92 3.29
CA GLN A 76 14.30 14.49 3.29
C GLN A 76 13.75 14.70 1.88
N SER A 77 12.41 14.57 1.73
CA SER A 77 11.70 14.94 0.50
C SER A 77 11.79 16.44 0.26
N LYS A 78 11.85 16.87 -1.00
CA LYS A 78 11.93 18.31 -1.37
C LYS A 78 10.72 19.12 -0.89
N ALA A 79 9.59 18.46 -0.65
CA ALA A 79 8.38 19.04 -0.09
C ALA A 79 7.84 18.14 1.05
N PRO A 80 7.39 18.71 2.19
CA PRO A 80 6.88 17.95 3.34
C PRO A 80 5.53 17.25 3.08
N GLU A 81 4.81 17.62 2.03
CA GLU A 81 3.52 17.03 1.66
C GLU A 81 3.65 15.68 0.94
N ILE A 82 4.82 15.40 0.33
CA ILE A 82 5.07 14.20 -0.47
C ILE A 82 4.79 12.90 0.31
N PRO A 83 5.26 12.72 1.55
CA PRO A 83 4.91 11.54 2.36
C PRO A 83 3.40 11.39 2.55
N LYS A 84 2.66 12.49 2.74
CA LYS A 84 1.21 12.47 2.92
C LYS A 84 0.48 12.09 1.63
N ILE A 85 0.96 12.57 0.48
CA ILE A 85 0.45 12.17 -0.85
C ILE A 85 0.57 10.65 -1.03
N ARG A 86 1.76 10.09 -0.74
CA ARG A 86 1.99 8.65 -0.82
C ARG A 86 1.08 7.86 0.12
N ALA A 87 0.97 8.31 1.37
CA ALA A 87 0.12 7.65 2.36
C ALA A 87 -1.35 7.61 1.92
N ILE A 88 -1.90 8.74 1.44
CA ILE A 88 -3.29 8.78 0.94
C ILE A 88 -3.44 7.88 -0.29
N TRP A 89 -2.46 7.84 -1.20
CA TRP A 89 -2.51 6.96 -2.36
C TRP A 89 -2.57 5.48 -1.99
N CYS A 90 -1.73 5.04 -1.04
CA CYS A 90 -1.75 3.67 -0.53
C CYS A 90 -3.11 3.36 0.12
N VAL A 91 -3.60 4.24 0.99
CA VAL A 91 -4.91 4.07 1.64
C VAL A 91 -6.04 3.97 0.60
N MET A 92 -6.04 4.82 -0.42
CA MET A 92 -7.04 4.74 -1.49
C MET A 92 -6.97 3.42 -2.27
N ALA A 93 -5.78 2.84 -2.44
CA ALA A 93 -5.63 1.53 -3.08
C ALA A 93 -6.13 0.39 -2.17
N GLU A 94 -5.83 0.43 -0.87
CA GLU A 94 -6.37 -0.51 0.13
C GLU A 94 -7.90 -0.46 0.20
N GLN A 95 -8.46 0.73 0.05
CA GLN A 95 -9.92 0.96 -0.01
C GLN A 95 -10.54 0.61 -1.37
N GLY A 96 -9.74 0.24 -2.37
CA GLY A 96 -10.20 -0.13 -3.71
C GLY A 96 -10.59 1.05 -4.61
N PHE A 97 -10.34 2.30 -4.22
CA PHE A 97 -10.59 3.48 -5.06
C PHE A 97 -9.55 3.65 -6.18
N VAL A 98 -8.36 3.08 -5.99
CA VAL A 98 -7.26 3.08 -6.95
C VAL A 98 -6.84 1.65 -7.25
N LYS A 99 -6.54 1.37 -8.52
CA LYS A 99 -6.18 0.01 -8.98
C LYS A 99 -4.84 -0.51 -8.42
N SER A 100 -3.91 0.38 -8.08
CA SER A 100 -2.56 -0.01 -7.64
C SER A 100 -1.94 1.04 -6.71
N ALA A 101 -1.40 0.58 -5.58
CA ALA A 101 -0.60 1.38 -4.65
C ALA A 101 0.82 1.71 -5.17
N SER A 102 1.19 1.25 -6.36
CA SER A 102 2.54 1.43 -6.90
C SER A 102 2.90 2.90 -7.13
N GLU A 103 4.17 3.25 -6.86
CA GLU A 103 4.71 4.59 -7.11
C GLU A 103 4.55 4.99 -8.60
N THR A 104 4.66 4.03 -9.52
CA THR A 104 4.43 4.28 -10.97
C THR A 104 3.00 4.73 -11.26
N SER A 105 2.00 4.16 -10.58
CA SER A 105 0.60 4.59 -10.74
C SER A 105 0.39 6.01 -10.18
N LEU A 106 0.99 6.29 -9.02
CA LEU A 106 0.98 7.61 -8.41
C LEU A 106 1.66 8.66 -9.30
N ASN A 107 2.82 8.34 -9.88
CA ASN A 107 3.53 9.20 -10.83
C ASN A 107 2.69 9.54 -12.06
N GLY A 108 1.94 8.56 -12.58
CA GLY A 108 0.99 8.79 -13.66
C GLY A 108 -0.10 9.80 -13.28
N PHE A 109 -0.63 9.73 -12.05
CA PHE A 109 -1.58 10.73 -11.53
C PHE A 109 -0.92 12.11 -11.37
N VAL A 110 0.25 12.18 -10.71
CA VAL A 110 0.99 13.43 -10.49
C VAL A 110 1.32 14.13 -11.81
N LYS A 111 1.80 13.39 -12.81
CA LYS A 111 2.12 13.92 -14.13
C LYS A 111 0.91 14.56 -14.80
N ARG A 112 -0.26 13.89 -14.77
CA ARG A 112 -1.50 14.44 -15.32
C ARG A 112 -1.95 15.68 -14.55
N MET A 113 -1.91 15.64 -13.22
CA MET A 113 -2.39 16.74 -12.38
C MET A 113 -1.53 17.99 -12.47
N THR A 114 -0.22 17.83 -12.57
CA THR A 114 0.70 18.96 -12.61
C THR A 114 0.85 19.56 -14.02
N ALA A 115 0.49 18.83 -15.07
CA ALA A 115 0.53 19.37 -16.43
C ALA A 115 -0.36 20.63 -16.59
N SER A 116 -1.58 20.61 -16.05
CA SER A 116 -2.46 21.77 -16.07
C SER A 116 -1.97 22.93 -15.18
N LEU A 117 -1.16 22.63 -14.17
CA LEU A 117 -0.66 23.60 -13.17
C LEU A 117 0.73 24.16 -13.51
N ASN A 118 1.37 23.63 -14.56
CA ASN A 118 2.76 23.92 -14.92
C ASN A 118 2.94 24.08 -16.43
N ASN A 119 2.11 24.91 -17.07
CA ASN A 119 2.19 25.27 -18.49
C ASN A 119 2.29 24.06 -19.44
N GLY A 120 1.57 22.97 -19.14
CA GLY A 120 1.59 21.73 -19.91
C GLY A 120 2.72 20.75 -19.55
N ALA A 121 3.73 21.17 -18.78
CA ALA A 121 4.85 20.34 -18.38
C ALA A 121 4.59 19.58 -17.07
N GLY A 122 3.98 18.40 -17.17
CA GLY A 122 3.71 17.53 -16.02
C GLY A 122 4.99 16.97 -15.37
N VAL A 123 5.04 16.99 -14.03
CA VAL A 123 6.14 16.42 -13.23
C VAL A 123 6.06 14.89 -13.27
N ALA A 124 7.13 14.25 -13.74
CA ALA A 124 7.14 12.80 -13.98
C ALA A 124 7.13 11.96 -12.69
N GLU A 125 7.72 12.46 -11.61
CA GLU A 125 7.95 11.71 -10.37
C GLU A 125 7.42 12.49 -9.17
N VAL A 126 6.66 11.86 -8.29
CA VAL A 126 6.12 12.52 -7.07
C VAL A 126 7.24 13.09 -6.19
N GLY A 127 8.40 12.44 -6.17
CA GLY A 127 9.58 12.91 -5.43
C GLY A 127 10.20 14.20 -5.97
N TRP A 128 9.82 14.64 -7.18
CA TRP A 128 10.32 15.87 -7.81
C TRP A 128 9.40 17.07 -7.63
N LEU A 129 8.26 16.90 -6.93
CA LEU A 129 7.38 18.02 -6.63
C LEU A 129 8.07 19.06 -5.76
N ASN A 130 7.92 20.33 -6.12
CA ASN A 130 8.18 21.46 -5.22
C ASN A 130 6.99 21.65 -4.28
N SER A 131 7.16 22.42 -3.20
CA SER A 131 6.12 22.60 -2.17
C SER A 131 4.79 23.12 -2.70
N ARG A 132 4.81 24.09 -3.64
CA ARG A 132 3.58 24.65 -4.23
C ARG A 132 2.79 23.58 -4.98
N LEU A 133 3.43 22.83 -5.87
CA LEU A 133 2.78 21.76 -6.62
C LEU A 133 2.37 20.60 -5.70
N ALA A 134 3.18 20.27 -4.68
CA ALA A 134 2.87 19.23 -3.72
C ALA A 134 1.59 19.55 -2.92
N CYS A 135 1.43 20.79 -2.44
CA CYS A 135 0.19 21.24 -1.81
C CYS A 135 -1.02 21.10 -2.74
N GLN A 136 -0.91 21.55 -3.99
CA GLN A 136 -2.01 21.47 -4.95
C GLN A 136 -2.39 20.02 -5.29
N VAL A 137 -1.41 19.15 -5.47
CA VAL A 137 -1.62 17.71 -5.69
C VAL A 137 -2.27 17.07 -4.47
N LEU A 138 -1.82 17.40 -3.25
CA LEU A 138 -2.38 16.88 -2.01
C LEU A 138 -3.85 17.26 -1.86
N GLU A 139 -4.21 18.53 -2.04
CA GLU A 139 -5.60 18.98 -1.90
C GLU A 139 -6.50 18.40 -2.99
N THR A 140 -5.98 18.25 -4.22
CA THR A 140 -6.74 17.58 -5.29
C THR A 140 -6.96 16.09 -4.97
N LEU A 141 -5.94 15.40 -4.45
CA LEU A 141 -6.04 14.00 -4.07
C LEU A 141 -7.04 13.81 -2.92
N LYS A 142 -7.01 14.69 -1.91
CA LYS A 142 -8.02 14.71 -0.84
C LYS A 142 -9.43 14.93 -1.39
N GLY A 143 -9.61 15.86 -2.33
CA GLY A 143 -10.91 16.12 -2.95
C GLY A 143 -11.46 14.92 -3.72
N TRP A 144 -10.59 14.19 -4.45
CA TRP A 144 -10.98 12.95 -5.11
C TRP A 144 -11.36 11.86 -4.10
N HIS A 145 -10.48 11.60 -3.13
CA HIS A 145 -10.73 10.62 -2.09
C HIS A 145 -12.03 10.91 -1.32
N LEU A 146 -12.28 12.17 -0.95
CA LEU A 146 -13.51 12.62 -0.31
C LEU A 146 -14.76 12.28 -1.12
N ARG A 147 -14.72 12.52 -2.43
CA ARG A 147 -15.84 12.17 -3.34
C ARG A 147 -16.12 10.68 -3.35
N GLU A 148 -15.08 9.85 -3.46
CA GLU A 148 -15.24 8.39 -3.48
C GLU A 148 -15.79 7.87 -2.14
N MET A 149 -15.28 8.36 -1.00
CA MET A 149 -15.80 8.03 0.32
C MET A 149 -17.27 8.44 0.49
N LYS A 150 -17.63 9.67 0.10
CA LYS A 150 -19.04 10.13 0.16
C LYS A 150 -19.95 9.24 -0.69
N LYS A 151 -19.50 8.84 -1.89
CA LYS A 151 -20.25 7.94 -2.77
C LYS A 151 -20.45 6.57 -2.12
N ALA A 152 -19.40 5.99 -1.55
CA ALA A 152 -19.47 4.70 -0.87
C ALA A 152 -20.39 4.73 0.37
N LEU A 153 -20.28 5.77 1.20
CA LEU A 153 -21.16 5.96 2.37
C LEU A 153 -22.62 6.12 1.96
N LYS A 154 -22.89 6.92 0.92
CA LYS A 154 -24.25 7.13 0.39
C LYS A 154 -24.86 5.83 -0.12
N ALA A 155 -24.10 5.01 -0.85
CA ALA A 155 -24.57 3.72 -1.35
C ALA A 155 -25.01 2.77 -0.21
N ARG A 156 -24.35 2.87 0.94
CA ARG A 156 -24.67 2.11 2.16
C ARG A 156 -25.70 2.78 3.07
N ARG A 157 -26.29 3.91 2.64
CA ARG A 157 -27.23 4.74 3.44
C ARG A 157 -26.63 5.23 4.78
N ILE A 158 -25.31 5.32 4.87
CA ILE A 158 -24.61 5.81 6.05
C ILE A 158 -24.59 7.34 6.01
N HIS A 159 -25.05 7.95 7.08
CA HIS A 159 -25.13 9.41 7.19
C HIS A 159 -23.74 10.00 7.51
N LEU A 160 -23.45 11.17 6.95
CA LEU A 160 -22.23 11.90 7.27
C LEU A 160 -22.22 12.37 8.73
N PRO A 161 -21.02 12.61 9.31
CA PRO A 161 -20.89 13.04 10.70
C PRO A 161 -21.57 14.39 10.89
N ARG A 162 -22.09 14.65 12.09
CA ARG A 162 -22.68 15.94 12.45
C ARG A 162 -21.96 16.51 13.67
N ASP A 163 -21.84 17.83 13.73
CA ASP A 163 -21.35 18.53 14.91
C ASP A 163 -22.42 18.62 16.01
N ARG A 164 -22.08 19.26 17.14
CA ARG A 164 -23.00 19.44 18.27
C ARG A 164 -24.24 20.29 17.91
N SER A 165 -24.12 21.16 16.92
CA SER A 165 -25.23 21.98 16.41
C SER A 165 -26.09 21.26 15.35
N GLY A 166 -25.75 20.03 15.00
CA GLY A 166 -26.46 19.25 13.98
C GLY A 166 -26.01 19.54 12.55
N ARG A 167 -25.00 20.37 12.33
CA ARG A 167 -24.46 20.66 11.00
C ARG A 167 -23.65 19.48 10.48
N THR A 168 -23.86 19.14 9.21
CA THR A 168 -23.12 18.07 8.54
C THR A 168 -21.66 18.46 8.33
N LEU A 169 -20.74 17.60 8.76
CA LEU A 169 -19.31 17.76 8.61
C LEU A 169 -18.85 17.13 7.29
N GLU A 170 -18.73 17.97 6.27
CA GLU A 170 -18.47 17.54 4.90
C GLU A 170 -17.00 17.62 4.45
N SER A 171 -16.13 18.13 5.32
CA SER A 171 -14.69 18.26 5.05
C SER A 171 -13.98 16.91 5.08
N TYR A 172 -12.73 16.90 4.58
CA TYR A 172 -11.96 15.67 4.38
C TYR A 172 -11.77 14.85 5.67
N ASP A 173 -11.27 15.47 6.73
CA ASP A 173 -10.91 14.76 7.97
C ASP A 173 -12.09 14.05 8.66
N PRO A 174 -13.25 14.69 8.90
CA PRO A 174 -14.39 14.01 9.54
C PRO A 174 -14.96 12.88 8.69
N VAL A 175 -15.03 13.06 7.36
CA VAL A 175 -15.50 12.01 6.45
C VAL A 175 -14.50 10.86 6.37
N SER A 176 -13.20 11.15 6.28
CA SER A 176 -12.14 10.14 6.29
C SER A 176 -12.13 9.35 7.59
N SER A 177 -12.29 10.02 8.74
CA SER A 177 -12.36 9.38 10.05
C SER A 177 -13.57 8.44 10.16
N LEU A 178 -14.75 8.88 9.70
CA LEU A 178 -15.93 8.02 9.60
C LEU A 178 -15.66 6.80 8.73
N TYR A 179 -15.15 7.01 7.51
CA TYR A 179 -14.93 5.93 6.56
C TYR A 179 -13.96 4.87 7.09
N VAL A 180 -12.88 5.30 7.75
CA VAL A 180 -11.92 4.38 8.40
C VAL A 180 -12.59 3.55 9.50
N ARG A 181 -13.42 4.15 10.37
CA ARG A 181 -14.15 3.38 11.40
C ARG A 181 -15.09 2.36 10.78
N ILE A 182 -15.76 2.71 9.69
CA ILE A 182 -16.65 1.79 8.96
C ILE A 182 -15.85 0.61 8.40
N ILE A 183 -14.71 0.84 7.76
CA ILE A 183 -13.85 -0.25 7.24
C ILE A 183 -13.32 -1.14 8.37
N GLN A 184 -12.85 -0.55 9.47
CA GLN A 184 -12.37 -1.32 10.63
C GLN A 184 -13.46 -2.22 11.21
N HIS A 185 -14.68 -1.71 11.27
CA HIS A 185 -15.84 -2.45 11.69
C HIS A 185 -16.21 -3.56 10.69
N ASP A 186 -16.18 -3.30 9.38
CA ASP A 186 -16.41 -4.32 8.34
C ASP A 186 -15.36 -5.45 8.44
N ASN A 187 -14.09 -5.11 8.65
CA ASN A 187 -13.01 -6.07 8.87
C ASN A 187 -13.19 -6.88 10.16
N TYR A 188 -13.82 -6.30 11.19
CA TYR A 188 -14.20 -7.02 12.40
C TYR A 188 -15.28 -8.04 12.12
N LEU A 189 -16.37 -7.63 11.45
CA LEU A 189 -17.45 -8.55 11.06
C LEU A 189 -16.93 -9.67 10.17
N ALA A 190 -16.11 -9.36 9.17
CA ALA A 190 -15.55 -10.34 8.24
C ALA A 190 -14.76 -11.45 8.96
N ARG A 191 -14.02 -11.12 10.02
CA ARG A 191 -13.29 -12.11 10.84
C ARG A 191 -14.24 -13.06 11.58
N HIS A 192 -15.32 -12.53 12.13
CA HIS A 192 -16.33 -13.34 12.83
C HIS A 192 -17.11 -14.24 11.86
N HIS A 193 -17.50 -13.71 10.71
CA HIS A 193 -18.10 -14.49 9.61
C HIS A 193 -17.16 -15.62 9.17
N ALA A 194 -15.86 -15.35 8.98
CA ALA A 194 -14.89 -16.37 8.61
C ALA A 194 -14.69 -17.47 9.69
N SER A 195 -14.86 -17.12 10.96
CA SER A 195 -14.82 -18.09 12.07
C SER A 195 -16.11 -18.90 12.25
N GLY A 196 -17.17 -18.58 11.51
CA GLY A 196 -18.48 -19.23 11.66
C GLY A 196 -19.23 -18.84 12.93
N SER A 197 -18.95 -17.66 13.50
CA SER A 197 -19.72 -17.15 14.66
C SER A 197 -21.20 -16.99 14.27
N HIS A 198 -22.12 -17.33 15.17
CA HIS A 198 -23.52 -16.96 15.01
C HIS A 198 -23.67 -15.45 15.14
N MET A 199 -24.22 -14.78 14.13
CA MET A 199 -24.33 -13.33 14.08
C MET A 199 -25.78 -12.90 14.33
N LEU A 200 -25.96 -11.81 15.07
CA LEU A 200 -27.25 -11.18 15.33
C LEU A 200 -27.31 -9.80 14.71
N ASP A 201 -28.43 -9.49 14.06
CA ASP A 201 -28.70 -8.16 13.54
C ASP A 201 -28.88 -7.15 14.67
N THR A 202 -28.30 -5.97 14.49
CA THR A 202 -28.36 -4.88 15.45
C THR A 202 -28.45 -3.52 14.74
N TYR A 203 -28.88 -2.51 15.49
CA TYR A 203 -28.83 -1.13 15.05
C TYR A 203 -28.36 -0.19 16.16
N CYS A 204 -27.84 0.97 15.78
CA CYS A 204 -27.53 2.04 16.72
C CYS A 204 -28.80 2.85 17.04
N PRO A 205 -29.22 2.96 18.31
CA PRO A 205 -30.43 3.70 18.68
C PRO A 205 -30.32 5.21 18.45
N PHE A 206 -29.10 5.74 18.30
CA PHE A 206 -28.88 7.18 18.13
C PHE A 206 -28.87 7.65 16.68
N CYS A 207 -28.41 6.81 15.74
CA CYS A 207 -28.25 7.20 14.34
C CYS A 207 -28.87 6.22 13.35
N GLY A 208 -29.45 5.11 13.83
CA GLY A 208 -30.08 4.10 12.99
C GLY A 208 -29.10 3.26 12.16
N TYR A 209 -27.78 3.38 12.38
CA TYR A 209 -26.80 2.55 11.69
C TYR A 209 -27.08 1.06 11.95
N ARG A 210 -27.33 0.30 10.88
CA ARG A 210 -27.58 -1.14 10.93
C ARG A 210 -26.28 -1.91 10.77
N SER A 211 -26.16 -3.01 11.51
CA SER A 211 -24.96 -3.81 11.65
C SER A 211 -25.31 -5.23 12.11
N GLU A 212 -24.30 -6.07 12.25
CA GLU A 212 -24.36 -7.33 12.97
C GLU A 212 -23.45 -7.29 14.20
N VAL A 213 -23.59 -8.29 15.07
CA VAL A 213 -22.69 -8.55 16.20
C VAL A 213 -22.62 -10.06 16.46
N PRO A 214 -21.46 -10.64 16.82
CA PRO A 214 -21.38 -12.06 17.15
C PRO A 214 -22.11 -12.35 18.48
N ALA A 215 -22.94 -13.38 18.47
CA ALA A 215 -23.56 -13.95 19.66
C ALA A 215 -22.54 -14.75 20.48
N PRO A 216 -22.66 -14.78 21.81
CA PRO A 216 -21.92 -15.71 22.64
C PRO A 216 -22.22 -17.16 22.24
N THR A 217 -21.18 -18.00 22.28
CA THR A 217 -21.28 -19.45 21.97
C THR A 217 -22.00 -20.23 23.06
N ASP A 218 -21.93 -19.73 24.29
CA ASP A 218 -22.66 -20.21 25.45
C ASP A 218 -23.97 -19.44 25.61
N CYS A 219 -24.99 -20.04 26.21
CA CYS A 219 -26.26 -19.37 26.52
C CYS A 219 -26.14 -18.28 27.60
N SER A 220 -24.92 -17.85 27.94
CA SER A 220 -24.66 -16.78 28.88
C SER A 220 -24.91 -15.42 28.25
N GLU A 221 -25.16 -14.43 29.09
CA GLU A 221 -25.24 -13.03 28.66
C GLU A 221 -23.83 -12.45 28.60
N LYS A 222 -23.51 -11.74 27.51
CA LYS A 222 -22.26 -11.01 27.37
C LYS A 222 -22.52 -9.54 27.11
N TRP A 223 -21.71 -8.71 27.74
CA TRP A 223 -21.60 -7.31 27.37
C TRP A 223 -20.96 -7.19 26.00
N ASP A 224 -21.51 -6.29 25.20
CA ASP A 224 -20.98 -6.03 23.89
C ASP A 224 -19.59 -5.39 23.94
N SER A 225 -18.69 -5.95 23.13
CA SER A 225 -17.34 -5.44 22.97
C SER A 225 -17.27 -4.20 22.07
N LEU A 226 -18.27 -3.97 21.21
CA LEU A 226 -18.38 -2.80 20.34
C LEU A 226 -19.12 -1.65 21.06
N ALA A 227 -18.51 -1.14 22.13
CA ALA A 227 -19.08 -0.08 22.95
C ALA A 227 -19.43 1.21 22.17
N MET A 228 -18.81 1.49 21.02
CA MET A 228 -19.08 2.69 20.22
C MET A 228 -19.62 2.36 18.82
N CYS A 229 -20.67 3.08 18.40
CA CYS A 229 -21.19 2.96 17.04
C CYS A 229 -20.14 3.47 16.01
N PRO A 230 -19.77 2.70 14.98
CA PRO A 230 -18.75 3.12 14.02
C PRO A 230 -19.18 4.33 13.18
N ALA A 231 -20.49 4.52 12.99
CA ALA A 231 -21.03 5.66 12.25
C ALA A 231 -21.03 6.96 13.07
N CYS A 232 -21.71 7.00 14.23
CA CYS A 232 -21.88 8.24 14.99
C CYS A 232 -20.92 8.41 16.18
N ALA A 233 -20.06 7.42 16.45
CA ALA A 233 -19.13 7.39 17.58
C ALA A 233 -19.77 7.52 18.98
N LYS A 234 -21.11 7.46 19.07
CA LYS A 234 -21.80 7.42 20.36
C LYS A 234 -21.68 6.05 21.00
N GLN A 235 -21.55 6.04 22.33
CA GLN A 235 -21.50 4.82 23.10
C GLN A 235 -22.87 4.14 23.10
N VAL A 236 -22.93 2.87 22.70
CA VAL A 236 -24.15 2.06 22.66
C VAL A 236 -23.98 0.92 23.66
N PHE A 237 -24.82 0.89 24.69
CA PHE A 237 -24.83 -0.19 25.67
C PHE A 237 -25.84 -1.24 25.25
N ARG A 238 -25.34 -2.47 25.05
CA ARG A 238 -26.18 -3.63 24.76
C ARG A 238 -25.68 -4.88 25.48
N VAL A 239 -26.64 -5.70 25.90
CA VAL A 239 -26.42 -7.06 26.42
C VAL A 239 -26.81 -8.03 25.32
N ILE A 240 -25.93 -8.98 25.03
CA ILE A 240 -26.09 -9.95 23.94
C ILE A 240 -26.22 -11.33 24.54
N THR A 241 -27.27 -12.05 24.14
CA THR A 241 -27.46 -13.48 24.43
C THR A 241 -27.24 -14.29 23.16
N SER A 242 -27.34 -15.62 23.25
CA SER A 242 -27.20 -16.51 22.10
C SER A 242 -28.21 -16.23 20.97
N ASN A 243 -29.32 -15.54 21.23
CA ASN A 243 -30.40 -15.32 20.26
C ASN A 243 -31.05 -13.92 20.30
N ARG A 244 -30.68 -13.05 21.24
CA ARG A 244 -31.31 -11.75 21.44
C ARG A 244 -30.30 -10.67 21.81
N ILE A 245 -30.67 -9.43 21.52
CA ILE A 245 -29.94 -8.24 21.93
C ILE A 245 -30.88 -7.36 22.75
N PHE A 246 -30.42 -6.95 23.93
CA PHE A 246 -31.11 -6.02 24.80
C PHE A 246 -30.35 -4.70 24.83
N TYR A 247 -31.02 -3.61 24.51
CA TYR A 247 -30.44 -2.27 24.65
C TYR A 247 -30.69 -1.77 26.06
N GLY A 248 -29.63 -1.33 26.75
CA GLY A 248 -29.81 -0.62 28.01
C GLY A 248 -30.54 0.70 27.74
N LYS A 249 -31.60 1.00 28.52
CA LYS A 249 -32.11 2.37 28.59
C LYS A 249 -30.98 3.25 29.10
N GLY A 250 -30.44 4.11 28.24
CA GLY A 250 -29.42 5.07 28.65
C GLY A 250 -29.96 5.97 29.75
N GLY A 251 -29.28 6.00 30.90
CA GLY A 251 -29.64 6.91 31.98
C GLY A 251 -28.92 6.63 33.28
N VAL A 252 -27.64 6.96 33.37
CA VAL A 252 -27.13 7.58 34.60
C VAL A 252 -26.55 8.92 34.18
N ARG A 253 -27.26 9.99 34.51
CA ARG A 253 -26.62 11.29 34.71
C ARG A 253 -25.80 11.14 35.99
N LEU A 254 -24.48 11.17 35.86
CA LEU A 254 -23.61 11.67 36.92
C LEU A 254 -23.20 13.08 36.50
#